data_AF-E2N967-F1
#
_entry.id   AF-E2N967-F1
#
_cell.length_a   1.000
_cell.length_b   1.000
_cell.length_c   1.000
_cell.angle_alpha   90.00
_cell.angle_beta   90.00
_cell.angle_gamma   90.00
#
_symmetry.space_group_name_H-M   'P 1'
#
loop_
_entity.id
_entity.type
_entity.pdbx_description
1 polymer ?
#
loop_
_entity_poly.entity_id
_entity_poly.type
_entity_poly.pdbx_seq_one_letter_code
_entity_poly.pdbx_strand_id
1 'polypeptide(L)'
;MKVKKVLVSAFLLATCLMNVQAQRRNEIQVPDLDGYTTLKCDFHMHTVFSDGLVWPTVRVDEAYREGLDAISLTEHIEYRPHKKDVVADHNRSFDLC
;
A
#
# COMPACT_ATOMS: atom_id res chain seq x y z
N MET A 1 -5.64 -47.35 -2.73
CA MET A 1 -6.55 -46.25 -2.29
C MET A 1 -6.09 -45.55 -1.01
N LYS A 2 -5.61 -46.24 0.03
CA LYS A 2 -5.13 -45.62 1.28
C LYS A 2 -3.93 -44.67 1.09
N VAL A 3 -2.92 -45.07 0.31
CA VAL A 3 -1.71 -44.26 0.07
C VAL A 3 -2.02 -42.93 -0.64
N LYS A 4 -2.93 -42.93 -1.63
CA LYS A 4 -3.40 -41.70 -2.28
C LYS A 4 -4.09 -40.76 -1.30
N LYS A 5 -4.89 -41.27 -0.37
CA LYS A 5 -5.55 -40.46 0.67
C LYS A 5 -4.53 -39.85 1.63
N VAL A 6 -3.52 -40.60 2.05
CA VAL A 6 -2.44 -40.10 2.92
C VAL A 6 -1.63 -39.00 2.23
N LEU A 7 -1.29 -39.17 0.95
CA LEU A 7 -0.57 -38.14 0.17
C LEU A 7 -1.39 -36.86 0.00
N VAL A 8 -2.70 -36.98 -0.27
CA VAL A 8 -3.60 -35.83 -0.36
C VAL A 8 -3.73 -35.12 0.99
N SER A 9 -3.87 -35.86 2.09
CA SER A 9 -3.92 -35.27 3.43
C SER A 9 -2.61 -34.59 3.83
N ALA A 10 -1.46 -35.17 3.48
CA ALA A 10 -0.15 -34.56 3.72
C ALA A 10 0.03 -33.26 2.91
N PHE A 11 -0.43 -33.25 1.65
CA PHE A 11 -0.39 -32.05 0.81
C PHE A 11 -1.29 -30.94 1.35
N LEU A 12 -2.52 -31.25 1.77
CA LEU A 12 -3.43 -30.30 2.43
C LEU A 12 -2.87 -29.74 3.74
N LEU A 13 -2.18 -30.57 4.52
CA LEU A 13 -1.55 -30.13 5.76
C LEU A 13 -0.35 -29.20 5.47
N ALA A 14 0.43 -29.48 4.42
CA ALA A 14 1.53 -28.64 4.00
C ALA A 14 1.06 -27.26 3.49
N THR A 15 -0.07 -27.18 2.78
CA THR A 15 -0.63 -25.88 2.35
C THR A 15 -1.19 -25.07 3.52
N CYS A 16 -1.72 -25.71 4.55
CA CYS A 16 -2.15 -25.02 5.78
C CYS A 16 -1.00 -24.46 6.61
N LEU A 17 0.22 -24.98 6.45
CA LEU A 17 1.43 -24.53 7.15
C LEU A 17 2.17 -23.40 6.42
N MET A 18 1.75 -23.05 5.21
CA MET A 18 2.29 -21.88 4.51
C MET A 18 1.73 -20.61 5.15
N ASN A 19 2.58 -19.90 5.89
CA ASN A 19 2.26 -18.58 6.39
C ASN A 19 2.10 -17.62 5.21
N VAL A 20 0.87 -17.22 4.90
CA VAL A 20 0.59 -16.12 3.98
C VAL A 20 0.92 -14.82 4.74
N GLN A 21 2.17 -14.36 4.67
CA GLN A 21 2.51 -13.01 5.12
C GLN A 21 2.04 -12.02 4.05
N ALA A 22 0.78 -11.61 4.12
CA ALA A 22 0.20 -10.70 3.12
C ALA A 22 0.62 -9.23 3.32
N GLN A 23 0.98 -8.82 4.53
CA GLN A 23 1.31 -7.42 4.84
C GLN A 23 2.41 -7.32 5.90
N ARG A 24 3.48 -6.56 5.60
CA ARG A 24 4.59 -6.28 6.52
C ARG A 24 4.80 -4.78 6.60
N ARG A 25 4.76 -4.24 7.82
CA ARG A 25 5.10 -2.84 8.15
C ARG A 25 6.51 -2.79 8.74
N ASN A 26 7.35 -1.88 8.22
CA ASN A 26 8.70 -1.66 8.72
C ASN A 26 8.71 -0.35 9.52
N GLU A 27 8.72 -0.45 10.85
CA GLU A 27 8.66 0.74 11.71
C GLU A 27 9.92 1.61 11.60
N ILE A 28 9.73 2.92 11.51
CA ILE A 28 10.79 3.91 11.59
C ILE A 28 11.11 4.17 13.07
N GLN A 29 12.26 3.67 13.52
CA GLN A 29 12.70 3.81 14.91
C GLN A 29 13.29 5.19 15.17
N VAL A 30 12.42 6.12 15.56
CA VAL A 30 12.77 7.46 16.04
C VAL A 30 12.10 7.70 17.40
N PRO A 31 12.76 8.42 18.32
CA PRO A 31 12.18 8.68 19.63
C PRO A 31 11.04 9.69 19.56
N ASP A 32 10.21 9.66 20.58
CA ASP A 32 9.27 10.72 20.90
C ASP A 32 9.97 11.81 21.71
N LEU A 33 9.46 13.05 21.60
CA LEU A 33 9.85 14.15 22.49
C LEU A 33 8.92 14.14 23.72
N ASP A 34 9.39 14.69 24.85
CA ASP A 34 8.57 14.77 26.06
C ASP A 34 7.23 15.48 25.80
N GLY A 35 6.13 14.77 26.00
CA GLY A 35 4.77 15.28 25.78
C GLY A 35 4.29 15.28 24.32
N TYR A 36 5.06 14.74 23.38
CA TYR A 36 4.70 14.66 21.96
C TYR A 36 4.88 13.25 21.40
N THR A 37 4.15 12.93 20.34
CA THR A 37 4.36 11.71 19.54
C THR A 37 4.92 12.09 18.18
N THR A 38 6.02 11.45 17.79
CA THR A 38 6.67 11.67 16.50
C THR A 38 5.97 10.88 15.40
N LEU A 39 5.18 11.58 14.59
CA LEU A 39 4.53 11.02 13.40
C LEU A 39 5.44 11.15 12.16
N LYS A 40 5.45 10.13 11.31
CA LYS A 40 6.25 10.07 10.09
C LYS A 40 5.30 10.25 8.91
N CYS A 41 5.47 11.34 8.18
CA CYS A 41 4.49 11.75 7.18
C CYS A 41 5.13 12.06 5.85
N ASP A 42 4.42 11.78 4.76
CA ASP A 42 4.74 12.30 3.44
C ASP A 42 3.56 13.09 2.89
N PHE A 43 3.73 14.41 2.84
CA PHE A 43 2.67 15.34 2.45
C PHE A 43 2.73 15.75 0.98
N HIS A 44 3.59 15.16 0.16
CA HIS A 44 3.65 15.48 -1.27
C HIS A 44 4.03 14.26 -2.11
N MET A 45 3.03 13.66 -2.75
CA MET A 45 3.24 12.57 -3.71
C MET A 45 2.19 12.56 -4.82
N HIS A 46 2.52 11.85 -5.91
CA HIS A 46 1.72 11.79 -7.12
C HIS A 46 1.39 10.35 -7.52
N THR A 47 0.30 10.20 -8.26
CA THR A 47 -0.17 8.95 -8.86
C THR A 47 -0.41 9.13 -10.36
N VAL A 48 -0.89 8.09 -11.05
CA VAL A 48 -1.28 8.20 -12.47
C VAL A 48 -2.36 9.26 -12.76
N PHE A 49 -3.04 9.79 -11.73
CA PHE A 49 -4.04 10.85 -11.88
C PHE A 49 -3.45 12.24 -12.20
N SER A 50 -2.14 12.47 -11.94
CA SER A 50 -1.37 13.54 -12.58
C SER A 50 -0.25 12.97 -13.45
N ASP A 51 0.95 12.89 -12.90
CA ASP A 51 2.23 12.62 -13.55
C ASP A 51 3.06 11.57 -12.78
N GLY A 52 2.51 11.05 -11.68
CA GLY A 52 3.01 9.84 -11.04
C GLY A 52 2.74 8.61 -11.90
N LEU A 53 3.35 7.48 -11.52
CA LEU A 53 3.37 6.27 -12.35
C LEU A 53 2.69 5.06 -11.70
N VAL A 54 2.11 5.23 -10.51
CA VAL A 54 1.46 4.16 -9.75
C VAL A 54 -0.01 4.48 -9.50
N TRP A 55 -0.82 3.44 -9.30
CA TRP A 55 -2.22 3.61 -8.89
C TRP A 55 -2.31 4.16 -7.46
N PRO A 56 -3.33 4.95 -7.06
CA PRO A 56 -3.41 5.58 -5.74
C PRO A 56 -3.24 4.61 -4.56
N THR A 57 -3.83 3.42 -4.61
CA THR A 57 -3.71 2.43 -3.54
C THR A 57 -2.27 1.96 -3.30
N VAL A 58 -1.39 2.05 -4.31
CA VAL A 58 0.04 1.72 -4.14
C VAL A 58 0.70 2.67 -3.14
N ARG A 59 0.31 3.94 -3.11
CA ARG A 59 0.85 4.90 -2.12
C ARG A 59 0.44 4.56 -0.69
N VAL A 60 -0.76 4.01 -0.50
CA VAL A 60 -1.21 3.50 0.80
C VAL A 60 -0.37 2.27 1.20
N ASP A 61 -0.12 1.35 0.27
CA ASP A 61 0.72 0.17 0.51
C ASP A 61 2.17 0.54 0.84
N GLU A 62 2.73 1.53 0.14
CA GLU A 62 4.06 2.08 0.40
C GLU A 62 4.12 2.71 1.79
N ALA A 63 3.19 3.61 2.11
CA ALA A 63 3.11 4.24 3.42
C ALA A 63 3.03 3.22 4.57
N TYR A 64 2.17 2.21 4.43
CA TYR A 64 2.05 1.15 5.42
C TYR A 64 3.35 0.32 5.53
N ARG A 65 3.95 -0.06 4.40
CA ARG A 65 5.16 -0.88 4.37
C ARG A 65 6.38 -0.15 4.91
N GLU A 66 6.46 1.16 4.72
CA GLU A 66 7.57 2.01 5.14
C GLU A 66 7.38 2.59 6.56
N GLY A 67 6.25 2.32 7.21
CA GLY A 67 6.02 2.77 8.59
C GLY A 67 5.67 4.25 8.69
N LEU A 68 5.04 4.82 7.65
CA LEU A 68 4.45 6.15 7.71
C LEU A 68 3.10 6.12 8.46
N ASP A 69 2.78 7.25 9.07
CA ASP A 69 1.59 7.46 9.89
C ASP A 69 0.53 8.29 9.14
N ALA A 70 0.95 9.17 8.22
CA ALA A 70 0.05 9.95 7.39
C ALA A 70 0.65 10.23 6.00
N ILE A 71 -0.22 10.30 5.00
CA ILE A 71 0.15 10.72 3.65
C ILE A 71 -0.85 11.72 3.08
N SER A 72 -0.45 12.46 2.06
CA SER A 72 -1.33 13.30 1.24
C SER A 72 -1.05 13.07 -0.25
N LEU A 73 -2.07 12.64 -1.00
CA LEU A 73 -2.00 12.55 -2.46
C LEU A 73 -2.27 13.92 -3.07
N THR A 74 -1.22 14.61 -3.51
CA THR A 74 -1.27 16.00 -3.95
C THR A 74 -1.09 16.10 -5.47
N GLU A 75 -2.04 15.55 -6.21
CA GLU A 75 -2.01 15.57 -7.67
C GLU A 75 -1.95 17.00 -8.21
N HIS A 76 -1.27 17.18 -9.35
CA HIS A 76 -1.31 18.46 -10.03
C HIS A 76 -2.73 18.81 -10.55
N ILE A 77 -3.13 20.07 -10.40
CA ILE A 77 -4.38 20.59 -10.97
C ILE A 77 -4.20 20.81 -12.48
N GLU A 78 -3.14 21.52 -12.87
CA GLU A 78 -2.89 21.95 -14.25
C GLU A 78 -2.20 20.88 -15.08
N TYR A 79 -1.29 20.12 -14.48
CA TYR A 79 -0.41 19.18 -15.18
C TYR A 79 -0.85 17.73 -15.04
N ARG A 80 -1.69 17.27 -15.98
CA ARG A 80 -2.19 15.88 -16.02
C ARG A 80 -1.86 15.23 -17.37
N PRO A 81 -0.61 14.79 -17.60
CA PRO A 81 -0.18 14.21 -18.88
C PRO A 81 -0.96 12.96 -19.28
N HIS A 82 -1.42 12.16 -18.31
CA HIS A 82 -2.19 10.94 -18.56
C HIS A 82 -3.70 11.17 -18.79
N LYS A 83 -4.19 12.42 -18.82
CA LYS A 83 -5.63 12.74 -18.88
C LYS A 83 -6.41 12.20 -20.09
N LYS A 84 -5.71 11.75 -21.13
CA LYS A 84 -6.32 11.08 -22.29
C LYS A 84 -6.77 9.65 -21.94
N ASP A 85 -6.05 9.00 -21.04
CA ASP A 85 -6.24 7.60 -20.65
C ASP A 85 -6.85 7.47 -19.25
N VAL A 86 -6.52 8.40 -18.33
CA VAL A 86 -7.05 8.49 -16.96
C VAL A 86 -7.97 9.71 -16.85
N VAL A 87 -9.26 9.51 -17.11
CA VAL A 87 -10.28 10.58 -17.12
C VAL A 87 -10.99 10.66 -15.76
N ALA A 88 -10.72 11.71 -15.01
CA ALA A 88 -11.32 11.94 -13.69
C ALA A 88 -11.27 13.43 -13.28
N ASP A 89 -12.01 13.78 -12.21
CA ASP A 89 -11.85 15.06 -11.51
C ASP A 89 -10.58 15.07 -10.63
N HIS A 90 -10.38 16.15 -9.88
CA HIS A 90 -9.20 16.37 -9.04
C HIS A 90 -9.23 15.61 -7.70
N ASN A 91 -10.38 15.07 -7.30
CA ASN A 91 -10.54 14.38 -6.02
C ASN A 91 -10.47 12.86 -6.18
N ARG A 92 -10.55 12.35 -7.41
CA ARG A 92 -10.72 10.93 -7.66
C ARG A 92 -9.59 10.05 -7.11
N SER A 93 -8.34 10.51 -7.10
CA SER A 93 -7.24 9.71 -6.52
C SER A 93 -7.42 9.51 -5.01
N PHE A 94 -7.91 10.54 -4.31
CA PHE A 94 -8.26 10.47 -2.89
C PHE A 94 -9.45 9.53 -2.64
N ASP A 95 -10.52 9.61 -3.44
CA ASP A 95 -11.72 8.77 -3.28
C ASP A 95 -11.47 7.26 -3.51
N LEU A 96 -10.34 6.90 -4.11
CA LEU A 96 -9.96 5.52 -4.44
C LEU A 96 -9.10 4.84 -3.36
N CYS A 97 -8.64 5.60 -2.37
CA CYS A 97 -7.87 5.12 -1.23
C CYS A 97 -8.80 4.78 -0.06
#